data_AF-A0A6V7IUV2-F1
#
_entry.id   AF-A0A6V7IUV2-F1
#
_cell.length_a   1.000
_cell.length_b   1.000
_cell.length_c   1.000
_cell.angle_alpha   90.00
_cell.angle_beta   90.00
_cell.angle_gamma   90.00
#
_symmetry.space_group_name_H-M   'P 1'
#
loop_
_entity.id
_entity.type
_entity.pdbx_description
1 polymer ?
#
loop_
_entity_poly.entity_id
_entity_poly.type
_entity_poly.pdbx_seq_one_letter_code
_entity_poly.pdbx_strand_id
1 'polypeptide(L)' 'NVKALYRRGKAHIGAWNEKEAIEDLRRAAELDPSLKTIVEKEIQSFLSAIKDKEANQKKSLSQMFS' A
#
# COMPACT_ATOMS: atom_id res chain seq x y z
N ASN A 1 19.43 -0.20 4.56
CA ASN A 1 19.71 -0.28 3.09
C ASN A 1 18.40 0.05 2.35
N VAL A 2 18.38 1.08 1.51
CA VAL A 2 17.18 1.57 0.81
C VAL A 2 16.48 0.47 0.02
N LYS A 3 17.25 -0.36 -0.69
CA LYS A 3 16.71 -1.48 -1.48
C LYS A 3 15.99 -2.52 -0.62
N ALA A 4 16.44 -2.73 0.62
CA ALA A 4 15.80 -3.66 1.54
C ALA A 4 14.43 -3.13 2.02
N LEU A 5 14.34 -1.84 2.34
CA LEU A 5 13.08 -1.19 2.71
C LEU A 5 12.08 -1.23 1.56
N TYR A 6 12.51 -0.90 0.34
CA TYR A 6 11.63 -0.97 -0.83
C TYR A 6 11.09 -2.38 -1.07
N ARG A 7 11.95 -3.42 -0.98
CA ARG A 7 11.51 -4.82 -1.14
C ARG A 7 10.58 -5.27 -0.01
N ARG A 8 10.83 -4.84 1.23
CA ARG A 8 9.98 -5.15 2.38
C ARG A 8 8.61 -4.49 2.26
N GLY A 9 8.56 -3.20 1.88
CA GLY A 9 7.33 -2.50 1.59
C GLY A 9 6.49 -3.16 0.49
N LYS A 10 7.13 -3.61 -0.60
CA LYS A 10 6.45 -4.41 -1.64
C LYS A 10 5.91 -5.75 -1.14
N ALA A 11 6.62 -6.42 -0.23
CA ALA A 11 6.12 -7.65 0.39
C ALA A 11 4.89 -7.36 1.26
N HIS A 12 4.89 -6.26 2.02
CA HIS A 12 3.73 -5.82 2.80
C HIS A 12 2.53 -5.45 1.92
N ILE A 13 2.74 -4.84 0.74
CA ILE A 13 1.67 -4.64 -0.26
C ILE A 13 1.04 -5.98 -0.64
N GLY A 14 1.84 -6.98 -0.97
CA GLY A 14 1.35 -8.32 -1.31
C GLY A 14 0.63 -9.02 -0.14
N ALA A 15 1.04 -8.73 1.09
CA ALA A 15 0.42 -9.23 2.32
C ALA A 15 -0.82 -8.43 2.76
N TRP A 16 -1.19 -7.34 2.05
CA TRP A 16 -2.26 -6.41 2.44
C TRP A 16 -2.03 -5.69 3.77
N ASN A 17 -0.77 -5.50 4.17
CA ASN A 17 -0.39 -4.76 5.37
C ASN A 17 -0.20 -3.28 5.03
N GLU A 18 -1.28 -2.49 5.12
CA GLU A 18 -1.30 -1.08 4.70
C GLU A 18 -0.24 -0.23 5.41
N LYS A 19 -0.24 -0.26 6.75
CA LYS A 19 0.59 0.63 7.56
C LYS A 19 2.07 0.35 7.33
N GLU A 20 2.45 -0.92 7.40
CA GLU A 20 3.82 -1.38 7.24
C GLU A 20 4.33 -1.16 5.80
N ALA A 21 3.48 -1.37 4.79
CA ALA A 21 3.83 -1.07 3.40
C ALA A 21 4.13 0.41 3.19
N ILE A 22 3.27 1.30 3.69
CA ILE A 22 3.43 2.75 3.55
C ILE A 22 4.66 3.23 4.32
N GLU A 23 4.85 2.76 5.55
CA GLU A 23 6.01 3.13 6.37
C GLU A 23 7.33 2.75 5.69
N ASP A 24 7.44 1.53 5.20
CA ASP A 24 8.65 1.04 4.52
C ASP A 24 8.96 1.78 3.24
N LEU A 25 7.95 2.01 2.41
CA LEU A 25 8.11 2.71 1.15
C LEU A 25 8.46 4.17 1.40
N ARG A 26 7.78 4.85 2.34
CA ARG A 26 8.12 6.23 2.74
C ARG A 26 9.54 6.31 3.27
N ARG A 27 9.96 5.36 4.13
CA ARG A 27 11.32 5.33 4.65
C ARG A 27 12.35 5.12 3.55
N ALA A 28 12.02 4.34 2.51
CA ALA A 28 12.87 4.22 1.33
C ALA A 28 12.98 5.55 0.55
N ALA A 29 11.88 6.28 0.39
CA ALA A 29 11.86 7.59 -0.27
C ALA A 29 12.56 8.71 0.53
N GLU A 30 12.53 8.65 1.86
CA GLU A 30 13.28 9.59 2.71
C GLU A 30 14.79 9.40 2.58
N LEU A 31 15.24 8.15 2.41
CA LEU A 31 16.66 7.81 2.28
C LEU A 31 17.16 7.99 0.84
N ASP A 32 16.29 7.84 -0.15
CA ASP A 32 16.60 8.07 -1.57
C ASP A 32 15.51 8.92 -2.23
N PRO A 33 15.72 10.25 -2.33
CA PRO A 33 14.76 11.17 -2.93
C PRO A 33 14.45 10.84 -4.40
N SER A 34 15.33 10.13 -5.12
CA SER A 34 15.09 9.74 -6.51
C SER A 34 13.94 8.72 -6.63
N LEU A 35 13.70 7.95 -5.57
CA LEU A 35 12.62 6.98 -5.50
C LEU A 35 11.30 7.58 -5.02
N LYS A 36 11.29 8.83 -4.52
CA LYS A 36 10.11 9.45 -3.91
C LYS A 36 8.88 9.43 -4.82
N THR A 37 9.02 9.86 -6.07
CA THR A 37 7.91 9.88 -7.04
C THR A 37 7.40 8.47 -7.37
N ILE A 38 8.30 7.49 -7.44
CA ILE A 38 7.94 6.09 -7.73
C ILE A 38 7.19 5.51 -6.53
N VAL A 39 7.75 5.69 -5.34
CA VAL A 39 7.16 5.28 -4.06
C VAL A 39 5.78 5.89 -3.85
N GLU A 40 5.62 7.19 -4.09
CA GLU A 40 4.33 7.86 -3.93
C GLU A 40 3.28 7.29 -4.89
N LYS A 41 3.65 7.02 -6.15
CA LYS A 41 2.73 6.37 -7.11
C LYS A 41 2.32 4.98 -6.65
N GLU A 42 3.27 4.16 -6.19
CA GLU A 42 2.99 2.81 -5.66
C GLU A 42 2.05 2.86 -4.45
N ILE A 43 2.30 3.78 -3.50
CA ILE A 43 1.43 3.98 -2.34
C ILE A 43 0.01 4.38 -2.77
N GLN A 44 -0.12 5.33 -3.71
CA GLN A 44 -1.43 5.78 -4.19
C GLN A 44 -2.20 4.66 -4.90
N SER A 45 -1.55 3.88 -5.76
CA SER A 45 -2.16 2.73 -6.42
C SER A 45 -2.64 1.68 -5.41
N PHE A 46 -1.85 1.42 -4.36
CA PHE A 46 -2.23 0.48 -3.32
C PHE A 46 -3.40 0.96 -2.47
N LEU A 47 -3.41 2.24 -2.06
CA LEU A 47 -4.52 2.84 -1.32
C LEU A 47 -5.83 2.80 -2.12
N SER A 48 -5.77 3.02 -3.44
CA SER A 48 -6.95 2.87 -4.31
C SER A 48 -7.48 1.44 -4.29
N ALA A 49 -6.59 0.45 -4.41
CA ALA A 49 -6.98 -0.96 -4.38
C ALA A 49 -7.60 -1.39 -3.04
N ILE A 50 -7.10 -0.84 -1.92
CA ILE A 50 -7.70 -1.05 -0.59
C ILE A 50 -9.10 -0.47 -0.55
N LYS A 51 -9.27 0.80 -0.97
CA LYS A 51 -10.57 1.47 -0.98
C LYS A 51 -11.60 0.71 -1.83
N ASP A 52 -11.19 0.20 -2.99
CA ASP A 52 -12.05 -0.60 -3.85
C ASP A 52 -12.43 -1.94 -3.19
N LYS A 53 -11.49 -2.59 -2.52
CA LYS A 53 -11.74 -3.82 -1.74
C LYS A 53 -12.72 -3.57 -0.60
N GLU A 54 -12.54 -2.50 0.17
CA GLU A 54 -13.43 -2.12 1.27
C GLU A 54 -14.83 -1.75 0.77
N ALA A 55 -14.94 -1.00 -0.33
CA ALA A 55 -16.21 -0.66 -0.95
C ALA A 55 -16.97 -1.92 -1.40
N ASN A 56 -16.27 -2.87 -2.03
CA ASN A 56 -16.84 -4.15 -2.45
C ASN A 56 -17.26 -5.01 -1.25
N GLN A 57 -16.44 -5.07 -0.19
CA GLN A 57 -16.79 -5.78 1.04
C GLN A 57 -18.05 -5.20 1.70
N LYS A 58 -18.14 -3.86 1.81
CA LYS A 58 -19.31 -3.20 2.39
C LYS A 58 -20.59 -3.48 1.59
N LYS A 59 -20.50 -3.46 0.25
CA LYS A 59 -21.63 -3.78 -0.64
C LYS A 59 -22.07 -5.24 -0.49
N SER A 60 -21.12 -6.18 -0.47
CA SER A 60 -21.42 -7.60 -0.26
C SER A 60 -22.09 -7.84 1.10
N LEU A 61 -21.60 -7.19 2.15
CA LEU A 61 -22.18 -7.31 3.50
C LEU A 61 -23.61 -6.81 3.54
N SER A 62 -23.87 -5.64 2.92
CA SER A 62 -25.21 -5.07 2.81
C SER A 62 -26.19 -6.01 2.09
N GLN A 63 -25.75 -6.73 1.07
CA GLN A 63 -26.59 -7.67 0.31
C GLN A 63 -26.79 -9.01 1.01
N MET A 64 -25.87 -9.42 1.90
CA MET A 64 -25.98 -10.68 2.66
C MET A 64 -26.92 -10.59 3.87
N PHE A 65 -27.13 -9.38 4.42
CA PHE A 65 -28.00 -9.15 5.57
C PHE A 65 -29.35 -8.50 5.22
N SER A 66 -29.70 -8.43 3.93
CA SER A 66 -31.03 -8.05 3.43
C SER A 66 -31.79 -9.28 2.95
#